data_AF-A0A3B0S1M3-F1
#
_entry.id   AF-A0A3B0S1M3-F1
#
_cell.length_a   1.000
_cell.length_b   1.000
_cell.length_c   1.000
_cell.angle_alpha   90.00
_cell.angle_beta   90.00
_cell.angle_gamma   90.00
#
_symmetry.space_group_name_H-M   'P 1'
#
loop_
_entity.id
_entity.type
_entity.pdbx_description
1 polymer ?
#
loop_
_entity_poly.entity_id
_entity_poly.type
_entity_poly.pdbx_seq_one_letter_code
_entity_poly.pdbx_strand_id
1 'polypeptide(L)'
;MTDFNIPLSDSGWREALKSEFERPDYQRIISFLRNETARGAIVYPPKDLIFNAFNLTPLSKVKVVILGQDPYHGPGQAMGLSFSVPAG
;
A
#
# COMPACT_ATOMS: atom_id res chain seq x y z
N MET A 1 18.72 7.37 -5.19
CA MET A 1 18.10 6.76 -6.39
C MET A 1 17.26 5.56 -5.93
N THR A 2 16.22 5.85 -5.13
CA THR A 2 15.27 4.85 -4.60
C THR A 2 14.00 4.94 -5.43
N ASP A 3 14.12 4.70 -6.74
CA ASP A 3 12.96 4.68 -7.64
C ASP A 3 12.28 3.32 -7.53
N PHE A 4 11.68 3.08 -6.36
CA PHE A 4 10.43 2.34 -6.34
C PHE A 4 9.38 3.29 -6.86
N ASN A 5 8.73 2.89 -7.95
CA ASN A 5 7.46 3.50 -8.34
C ASN A 5 6.46 3.14 -7.23
N ILE A 6 6.48 3.92 -6.14
CA ILE A 6 5.54 3.85 -5.03
C ILE A 6 4.17 4.08 -5.68
N PRO A 7 3.22 3.12 -5.58
CA PRO A 7 1.93 3.24 -6.25
C PRO A 7 0.99 4.19 -5.48
N LEU A 8 1.52 5.36 -5.12
CA LEU A 8 0.83 6.45 -4.44
C LEU A 8 0.86 7.65 -5.37
N SER A 9 -0.30 8.01 -5.92
CA SER A 9 -0.46 9.08 -6.90
C SER A 9 -0.92 10.40 -6.27
N ASP A 10 -1.61 10.37 -5.14
CA ASP A 10 -2.06 11.58 -4.45
C ASP A 10 -0.87 12.39 -3.90
N SER A 11 -0.74 13.65 -4.33
CA SER A 11 0.39 14.50 -3.95
C SER A 11 0.39 14.89 -2.48
N GLY A 12 -0.78 15.06 -1.86
CA GLY A 12 -0.91 15.40 -0.45
C GLY A 12 -0.38 14.28 0.44
N TRP A 13 -0.78 13.03 0.15
CA TRP A 13 -0.25 11.85 0.82
C TRP A 13 1.24 11.63 0.55
N ARG A 14 1.72 11.84 -0.68
CA ARG A 14 3.15 11.71 -1.00
C ARG A 14 4.00 12.66 -0.19
N GLU A 15 3.58 13.92 -0.06
CA GLU A 15 4.31 14.91 0.73
C GLU A 15 4.29 14.53 2.22
N ALA A 16 3.10 14.17 2.75
CA ALA A 16 2.95 13.81 4.15
C ALA A 16 3.77 12.56 4.55
N LEU A 17 3.96 11.61 3.64
CA LEU A 17 4.69 10.35 3.88
C LEU A 17 6.13 10.36 3.36
N LYS A 18 6.60 11.48 2.79
CA LYS A 18 7.90 11.57 2.13
C LYS A 18 9.04 11.12 3.03
N SER A 19 9.09 11.64 4.26
CA SER A 19 10.14 11.28 5.22
C SER A 19 10.10 9.80 5.58
N GLU A 20 8.91 9.20 5.66
CA GLU A 20 8.76 7.78 5.97
C GLU A 20 9.36 6.89 4.86
N PHE A 21 9.17 7.28 3.60
CA PHE A 21 9.76 6.55 2.47
C PHE A 21 11.28 6.65 2.41
N GLU A 22 11.87 7.69 2.99
CA GLU A 22 13.33 7.87 3.03
C GLU A 22 13.99 7.09 4.18
N ARG A 23 13.20 6.55 5.13
CA ARG A 23 13.76 5.86 6.29
C ARG A 23 14.41 4.52 5.93
N PRO A 24 15.51 4.14 6.61
CA PRO A 24 16.18 2.86 6.38
C PRO A 24 15.33 1.62 6.65
N ASP A 25 14.39 1.68 7.59
CA ASP A 25 13.44 0.59 7.87
C ASP A 25 12.45 0.38 6.72
N TYR A 26 11.89 1.44 6.16
CA TYR A 26 11.05 1.35 4.95
C TYR A 26 11.82 0.70 3.79
N GLN A 27 13.06 1.14 3.53
CA GLN A 27 13.89 0.56 2.46
C GLN A 27 14.17 -0.94 2.68
N ARG A 28 14.33 -1.37 3.95
CA ARG A 28 14.44 -2.79 4.30
C ARG A 28 13.15 -3.56 4.03
N ILE A 29 11.99 -3.01 4.39
CA ILE A 29 10.67 -3.62 4.13
C ILE A 29 10.45 -3.83 2.63
N ILE A 30 10.74 -2.81 1.81
CA ILE A 30 10.58 -2.92 0.36
C ILE A 30 11.54 -3.94 -0.24
N SER A 31 12.76 -4.02 0.25
CA SER A 31 13.75 -5.02 -0.19
C SER A 31 13.31 -6.44 0.17
N PHE A 32 12.79 -6.63 1.39
CA PHE A 32 12.21 -7.89 1.84
C PHE A 32 11.05 -8.33 0.94
N LEU A 33 10.03 -7.48 0.74
CA LEU A 33 8.86 -7.80 -0.09
C LEU A 33 9.26 -8.17 -1.52
N ARG A 34 10.25 -7.49 -2.10
CA ARG A 34 10.77 -7.83 -3.43
C ARG A 34 11.43 -9.19 -3.49
N ASN A 35 12.26 -9.51 -2.50
CA ASN A 35 12.93 -10.80 -2.45
C ASN A 35 11.92 -11.93 -2.28
N GLU A 36 10.91 -11.77 -1.43
CA GLU A 36 9.86 -12.77 -1.23
C GLU A 36 9.03 -12.96 -2.50
N THR A 37 8.62 -11.86 -3.16
CA THR A 37 7.89 -11.93 -4.42
C THR A 37 8.72 -12.59 -5.53
N ALA A 38 10.02 -12.28 -5.61
CA ALA A 38 10.93 -12.90 -6.58
C ALA A 38 11.15 -14.41 -6.31
N ARG A 39 10.98 -14.86 -5.07
CA ARG A 39 10.99 -16.27 -4.67
C ARG A 39 9.66 -16.99 -4.91
N GLY A 40 8.65 -16.28 -5.44
CA GLY A 40 7.34 -16.84 -5.75
C GLY A 40 6.30 -16.72 -4.63
N ALA A 41 6.57 -15.94 -3.58
CA ALA A 41 5.55 -15.66 -2.58
C ALA A 41 4.38 -14.90 -3.21
N ILE A 42 3.16 -15.33 -2.91
CA ILE A 42 1.95 -14.62 -3.30
C ILE A 42 1.67 -13.54 -2.26
N VAL A 43 1.72 -12.28 -2.69
CA VAL A 43 1.50 -11.11 -1.82
C VAL A 43 0.17 -10.46 -2.19
N TYR A 44 -0.65 -10.19 -1.17
CA TYR A 44 -1.93 -9.49 -1.31
C TYR A 44 -1.92 -8.17 -0.52
N PRO A 45 -2.61 -7.12 -1.00
CA PRO A 45 -3.23 -7.01 -2.33
C PRO A 45 -2.16 -6.91 -3.45
N PRO A 46 -2.55 -6.96 -4.75
CA PRO A 46 -1.66 -6.62 -5.84
C PRO A 46 -0.95 -5.28 -5.60
N LYS A 47 0.31 -5.17 -6.06
CA LYS A 47 1.21 -4.03 -5.77
C LYS A 47 0.53 -2.66 -5.96
N ASP A 48 -0.18 -2.47 -7.07
CA ASP A 48 -0.78 -1.19 -7.42
C ASP A 48 -1.98 -0.80 -6.53
N LEU A 49 -2.48 -1.76 -5.74
CA LEU A 49 -3.56 -1.55 -4.77
C LEU A 49 -3.06 -1.38 -3.33
N ILE A 50 -1.75 -1.48 -3.05
CA ILE A 50 -1.23 -1.35 -1.67
C ILE A 50 -1.61 0.00 -1.04
N PHE A 51 -1.60 1.09 -1.81
CA PHE A 51 -2.00 2.43 -1.35
C PHE A 51 -3.39 2.86 -1.83
N ASN A 52 -4.27 1.91 -2.17
CA ASN A 52 -5.56 2.22 -2.78
C ASN A 52 -6.41 3.19 -1.94
N ALA A 53 -6.46 3.02 -0.62
CA ALA A 53 -7.14 3.95 0.29
C ALA A 53 -6.70 5.41 0.11
N PHE A 54 -5.38 5.64 -0.02
CA PHE A 54 -4.81 6.97 -0.14
C PHE A 54 -5.00 7.56 -1.54
N ASN A 55 -4.98 6.71 -2.57
CA ASN A 55 -5.25 7.14 -3.95
C ASN A 55 -6.72 7.48 -4.19
N LEU A 56 -7.65 6.77 -3.52
CA LEU A 56 -9.09 7.02 -3.66
C LEU A 56 -9.56 8.23 -2.85
N THR A 57 -8.87 8.55 -1.75
CA THR A 57 -9.24 9.67 -0.86
C THR A 57 -8.07 10.62 -0.66
N PRO A 58 -8.05 11.76 -1.38
CA PRO A 58 -7.04 12.80 -1.16
C PRO A 58 -6.96 13.20 0.31
N LEU A 59 -5.75 13.45 0.80
CA LEU A 59 -5.51 13.72 2.23
C LEU A 59 -6.42 14.82 2.79
N SER A 60 -6.63 15.90 2.04
CA SER A 60 -7.48 17.03 2.43
C SER A 60 -8.98 16.72 2.52
N LYS A 61 -9.42 15.58 1.96
CA LYS A 61 -10.81 15.12 1.97
C LYS A 61 -11.07 14.04 3.03
N VAL A 62 -10.04 13.57 3.71
CA VAL A 62 -10.17 12.58 4.79
C VAL A 62 -10.95 13.19 5.95
N LYS A 63 -11.93 12.44 6.46
CA LYS A 63 -12.75 12.84 7.62
C LYS A 63 -12.70 11.83 8.76
N VAL A 64 -12.53 10.56 8.44
CA VAL A 64 -12.53 9.44 9.38
C VAL A 64 -11.44 8.46 8.97
N VAL A 65 -10.75 7.89 9.94
CA VAL A 65 -9.76 6.83 9.75
C VAL A 65 -10.30 5.56 10.39
N ILE A 66 -10.36 4.49 9.60
CA ILE A 66 -10.77 3.15 10.06
C ILE A 66 -9.58 2.23 9.86
N LEU A 67 -9.09 1.64 10.95
CA LEU A 67 -7.93 0.74 10.94
C LEU A 67 -8.41 -0.71 10.91
N GLY A 68 -7.92 -1.46 9.93
CA GLY A 68 -7.97 -2.93 9.94
C GLY A 68 -6.69 -3.51 10.56
N GLN A 69 -6.66 -4.83 10.73
CA GLN A 69 -5.46 -5.53 11.19
C GLN A 69 -4.64 -6.03 10.00
N ASP A 70 -5.16 -7.04 9.29
CA ASP A 70 -4.51 -7.66 8.15
C ASP A 70 -5.42 -7.64 6.92
N PRO A 71 -4.87 -7.59 5.69
CA PRO A 71 -5.65 -7.80 4.47
C PRO A 71 -6.28 -9.19 4.42
N TYR A 72 -7.36 -9.34 3.65
CA TYR A 72 -7.87 -10.66 3.29
C TYR A 72 -6.79 -11.49 2.56
N HIS A 73 -6.65 -12.76 2.94
CA HIS A 73 -5.61 -13.65 2.41
C HIS A 73 -6.07 -14.51 1.21
N GLY A 74 -7.34 -14.44 0.84
CA GLY A 74 -7.87 -15.18 -0.31
C GLY A 74 -7.61 -14.48 -1.65
N PRO A 75 -7.40 -15.23 -2.75
CA PRO A 75 -7.26 -14.65 -4.08
C PRO A 75 -8.43 -13.74 -4.44
N GLY A 76 -8.13 -12.53 -4.92
CA GLY A 76 -9.13 -11.57 -5.37
C GLY A 76 -9.91 -10.85 -4.25
N GLN A 77 -9.62 -11.10 -2.97
CA GLN A 77 -10.34 -10.49 -1.86
C GLN A 77 -9.75 -9.15 -1.40
N ALA A 78 -8.43 -9.08 -1.27
CA ALA A 78 -7.77 -7.85 -0.82
C ALA A 78 -7.71 -6.80 -1.93
N MET A 79 -8.25 -5.61 -1.66
CA MET A 79 -8.29 -4.49 -2.60
C MET A 79 -7.66 -3.20 -2.06
N GLY A 80 -6.86 -3.28 -1.00
CA GLY A 80 -6.19 -2.09 -0.42
C GLY A 80 -7.08 -1.17 0.41
N LEU A 81 -8.21 -1.69 0.89
CA LEU A 81 -9.17 -1.01 1.77
C LEU A 81 -9.54 -1.97 2.92
N SER A 82 -9.48 -1.50 4.17
CA SER A 82 -9.91 -2.28 5.33
C SER A 82 -11.39 -2.65 5.22
N PHE A 83 -11.74 -3.90 5.54
CA PHE A 83 -13.12 -4.45 5.54
C PHE A 83 -13.85 -4.46 4.18
N SER A 84 -13.19 -4.08 3.08
CA SER A 84 -13.78 -4.08 1.74
C SER A 84 -13.24 -5.22 0.88
N VAL A 85 -14.09 -5.75 0.02
CA VAL A 85 -13.75 -6.72 -1.03
C VAL A 85 -14.30 -6.25 -2.38
N PRO A 86 -13.70 -6.63 -3.52
CA PRO A 86 -14.26 -6.33 -4.84
C PRO A 86 -15.68 -6.88 -5.01
N ALA A 87 -16.47 -6.25 -5.88
CA ALA A 87 -17.73 -6.81 -6.33
C ALA A 87 -17.47 -8.13 -7.07
N GLY A 88 -18.25 -9.16 -6.75
CA GLY A 88 -18.12 -10.52 -7.28
C GLY A 88 -18.56 -10.69 -8.73
#